data_AF-A0A1V6RH55-F1
#
_entry.id   AF-A0A1V6RH55-F1
#
_cell.length_a   1.000
_cell.length_b   1.000
_cell.length_c   1.000
_cell.angle_alpha   90.00
_cell.angle_beta   90.00
_cell.angle_gamma   90.00
#
_symmetry.space_group_name_H-M   'P 1'
#
loop_
_entity.id
_entity.type
_entity.pdbx_description
1 polymer ?
#
loop_
_entity_poly.entity_id
_entity_poly.type
_entity_poly.pdbx_seq_one_letter_code
_entity_poly.pdbx_strand_id
1 'polypeptide(L)'
;MASKLQDHIDVLQTLPLAEAIEAIADLIPGLTSVAPQEYGYFVQHPDYEGIGNLNDIGTLWLKLGSQCYDDHAPLKVRLVHTSMDDPILEVYNTSYTMLRKGLDDGTVVYPPPNENPDYCACCSGEASATILACFHERQALYFTEEEYTSLWGDQPNSGQSSRGWTEENGWGEHSINASRKQIEEALARKPAMGISSML
;
A
#
# COMPACT_ATOMS: atom_id res chain seq x y z
N MET A 1 -18.15 -23.99 -1.07
CA MET A 1 -18.75 -22.85 -0.33
C MET A 1 -17.72 -21.75 -0.38
N ALA A 2 -18.11 -20.53 -0.74
CA ALA A 2 -17.18 -19.41 -0.73
C ALA A 2 -16.78 -19.12 0.72
N SER A 3 -15.51 -18.80 0.97
CA SER A 3 -15.09 -18.30 2.29
C SER A 3 -15.59 -16.87 2.48
N LYS A 4 -15.72 -16.42 3.74
CA LYS A 4 -16.08 -15.02 3.99
C LYS A 4 -14.95 -14.10 3.55
N LEU A 5 -15.30 -12.95 2.97
CA LEU A 5 -14.31 -11.98 2.50
C LEU A 5 -13.44 -11.47 3.65
N GLN A 6 -14.02 -11.13 4.80
CA GLN A 6 -13.24 -10.69 5.95
C GLN A 6 -12.28 -11.79 6.47
N ASP A 7 -12.75 -13.03 6.60
CA ASP A 7 -11.88 -14.15 7.01
C ASP A 7 -10.71 -14.32 6.04
N HIS A 8 -10.93 -14.11 4.73
CA HIS A 8 -9.87 -14.13 3.73
C HIS A 8 -8.87 -12.99 3.94
N ILE A 9 -9.34 -11.75 4.14
CA ILE A 9 -8.50 -10.57 4.42
C ILE A 9 -7.64 -10.79 5.68
N ASP A 10 -8.22 -11.35 6.73
CA ASP A 10 -7.50 -11.62 7.98
C ASP A 10 -6.36 -12.63 7.77
N VAL A 11 -6.58 -13.64 6.93
CA VAL A 11 -5.53 -14.62 6.57
C VAL A 11 -4.38 -13.99 5.80
N LEU A 12 -4.62 -12.97 4.97
CA LEU A 12 -3.57 -12.28 4.21
C LEU A 12 -2.48 -11.70 5.11
N GLN A 13 -2.83 -11.30 6.34
CA GLN A 13 -1.88 -10.76 7.31
C GLN A 13 -0.82 -11.77 7.78
N THR A 14 -1.09 -13.07 7.58
CA THR A 14 -0.22 -14.17 8.01
C THR A 14 0.68 -14.69 6.89
N LEU A 15 0.46 -14.24 5.65
CA LEU A 15 1.21 -14.70 4.49
C LEU A 15 2.61 -14.07 4.44
N PRO A 16 3.60 -14.76 3.84
CA PRO A 16 4.89 -14.15 3.49
C PRO A 16 4.71 -12.94 2.58
N LEU A 17 5.63 -11.96 2.68
CA LEU A 17 5.56 -10.67 1.98
C LEU A 17 5.15 -10.76 0.50
N ALA A 18 5.84 -11.59 -0.28
CA ALA A 18 5.57 -11.72 -1.72
C ALA A 18 4.19 -12.33 -1.99
N GLU A 19 3.82 -13.37 -1.24
CA GLU A 19 2.51 -14.04 -1.36
C GLU A 19 1.38 -13.12 -0.93
N ALA A 20 1.56 -12.33 0.12
CA ALA A 20 0.59 -11.34 0.58
C ALA A 20 0.37 -10.24 -0.48
N ILE A 21 1.45 -9.72 -1.08
CA ILE A 21 1.37 -8.71 -2.13
C ILE A 21 0.65 -9.26 -3.37
N GLU A 22 1.01 -10.46 -3.83
CA GLU A 22 0.34 -11.09 -4.98
C GLU A 22 -1.13 -11.37 -4.68
N ALA A 23 -1.45 -11.94 -3.51
CA ALA A 23 -2.83 -12.23 -3.12
C ALA A 23 -3.71 -10.98 -3.03
N ILE A 24 -3.20 -9.87 -2.48
CA ILE A 24 -3.94 -8.60 -2.48
C ILE A 24 -4.08 -8.08 -3.91
N ALA A 25 -3.02 -8.10 -4.72
CA ALA A 25 -3.08 -7.62 -6.11
C ALA A 25 -4.10 -8.40 -6.96
N ASP A 26 -4.28 -9.71 -6.69
CA ASP A 26 -5.31 -10.54 -7.32
C ASP A 26 -6.71 -10.25 -6.78
N LEU A 27 -6.84 -9.83 -5.52
CA LEU A 27 -8.12 -9.51 -4.88
C LEU A 27 -8.69 -8.16 -5.35
N ILE A 28 -7.85 -7.13 -5.48
CA ILE A 28 -8.30 -5.74 -5.74
C ILE A 28 -9.23 -5.62 -6.97
N PRO A 29 -8.93 -6.22 -8.14
CA PRO A 29 -9.76 -6.04 -9.34
C PRO A 29 -11.22 -6.50 -9.20
N GLY A 30 -11.51 -7.42 -8.27
CA GLY A 30 -12.87 -7.91 -8.02
C GLY A 30 -13.60 -7.18 -6.89
N LEU A 31 -12.94 -6.28 -6.17
CA LEU A 31 -13.57 -5.54 -5.08
C LEU A 31 -14.59 -4.55 -5.60
N THR A 32 -15.78 -4.58 -5.02
CA THR A 32 -16.85 -3.61 -5.28
C THR A 32 -17.26 -2.95 -3.98
N SER A 33 -17.26 -1.62 -3.93
CA SER A 33 -17.75 -0.86 -2.78
C SER A 33 -19.23 -1.15 -2.48
N VAL A 34 -19.57 -1.22 -1.20
CA VAL A 34 -20.96 -1.38 -0.74
C VAL A 34 -21.38 -0.19 0.11
N ALA A 35 -22.68 0.10 0.09
CA ALA A 35 -23.23 1.17 0.92
C ALA A 35 -23.04 0.82 2.41
N PRO A 36 -22.39 1.71 3.20
CA PRO A 36 -22.16 1.45 4.61
C PRO A 36 -23.48 1.43 5.39
N GLN A 37 -23.58 0.54 6.38
CA GLN A 37 -24.61 0.58 7.44
C GLN A 37 -24.09 1.23 8.73
N GLU A 38 -22.78 1.43 8.81
CA GLU A 38 -22.05 2.04 9.92
C GLU A 38 -20.90 2.88 9.36
N TYR A 39 -20.27 3.72 10.17
CA TYR A 39 -19.17 4.55 9.69
C TYR A 39 -17.96 3.69 9.29
N GLY A 40 -17.62 3.70 8.00
CA GLY A 40 -16.50 2.92 7.48
C GLY A 40 -16.53 2.76 5.97
N TYR A 41 -15.56 1.98 5.48
CA TYR A 41 -15.37 1.69 4.07
C TYR A 41 -15.45 0.19 3.87
N PHE A 42 -16.44 -0.24 3.09
CA PHE A 42 -16.81 -1.64 2.99
C PHE A 42 -16.85 -2.10 1.54
N VAL A 43 -16.45 -3.34 1.31
CA VAL A 43 -16.38 -3.96 -0.01
C VAL A 43 -16.95 -5.36 -0.01
N GLN A 44 -17.33 -5.84 -1.18
CA GLN A 44 -17.66 -7.23 -1.47
C GLN A 44 -16.82 -7.72 -2.65
N HIS A 45 -16.76 -9.04 -2.85
CA HIS A 45 -16.03 -9.67 -3.94
C HIS A 45 -16.85 -10.86 -4.49
N PRO A 46 -16.89 -11.10 -5.81
CA PRO A 46 -17.72 -12.16 -6.39
C PRO A 46 -17.36 -13.58 -5.90
N ASP A 47 -16.10 -13.82 -5.59
CA ASP A 47 -15.61 -15.15 -5.16
C ASP A 47 -15.73 -15.41 -3.64
N TYR A 48 -16.11 -14.40 -2.86
CA TYR A 48 -16.18 -14.47 -1.40
C TYR A 48 -17.56 -14.08 -0.89
N GLU A 49 -18.04 -14.77 0.15
CA GLU A 49 -19.30 -14.41 0.80
C GLU A 49 -19.12 -13.23 1.77
N GLY A 50 -20.15 -12.38 1.88
CA GLY A 50 -20.18 -11.30 2.86
C GLY A 50 -19.38 -10.05 2.49
N ILE A 51 -19.21 -9.18 3.49
CA ILE A 51 -18.59 -7.87 3.37
C ILE A 51 -17.21 -7.90 4.06
N GLY A 52 -16.24 -7.22 3.48
CA GLY A 52 -14.92 -6.96 4.06
C GLY A 52 -14.69 -5.49 4.34
N ASN A 53 -13.83 -5.19 5.31
CA ASN A 53 -13.41 -3.84 5.65
C ASN A 53 -12.24 -3.41 4.75
N LEU A 54 -12.46 -2.37 3.95
CA LEU A 54 -11.46 -1.86 3.02
C LEU A 54 -10.23 -1.29 3.76
N ASN A 55 -10.41 -0.75 4.97
CA ASN A 55 -9.31 -0.20 5.75
C ASN A 55 -8.32 -1.28 6.21
N ASP A 56 -8.76 -2.52 6.39
CA ASP A 56 -7.86 -3.62 6.74
C ASP A 56 -6.95 -3.96 5.56
N ILE A 57 -7.51 -3.96 4.33
CA ILE A 57 -6.73 -4.15 3.10
C ILE A 57 -5.74 -2.99 2.90
N GLY A 58 -6.21 -1.75 3.00
CA GLY A 58 -5.36 -0.56 2.82
C GLY A 58 -4.23 -0.47 3.85
N THR A 59 -4.54 -0.78 5.12
CA THR A 59 -3.54 -0.82 6.20
C THR A 59 -2.49 -1.90 5.94
N LEU A 60 -2.94 -3.10 5.57
CA LEU A 60 -2.02 -4.20 5.23
C LEU A 60 -1.16 -3.84 4.01
N TRP A 61 -1.74 -3.24 2.97
CA TRP A 61 -1.01 -2.83 1.78
C TRP A 61 0.12 -1.87 2.11
N LEU A 62 -0.13 -0.83 2.91
CA LEU A 62 0.92 0.10 3.32
C LEU A 62 2.01 -0.57 4.14
N LYS A 63 1.63 -1.44 5.08
CA LYS A 63 2.59 -2.23 5.88
C LYS A 63 3.50 -3.07 4.98
N LEU A 64 2.94 -3.76 3.99
CA LEU A 64 3.72 -4.56 3.03
C LEU A 64 4.64 -3.67 2.17
N GLY A 65 4.22 -2.44 1.87
CA GLY A 65 5.05 -1.44 1.21
C GLY A 65 6.29 -1.06 2.03
N SER A 66 6.12 -0.81 3.33
CA SER A 66 7.25 -0.59 4.25
C SER A 66 8.15 -1.82 4.34
N GLN A 67 7.54 -3.00 4.48
CA GLN A 67 8.26 -4.26 4.62
C GLN A 67 9.08 -4.62 3.36
N CYS A 68 8.66 -4.16 2.17
CA CYS A 68 9.48 -4.28 0.97
C CYS A 68 10.86 -3.61 1.09
N TYR A 69 10.92 -2.46 1.78
CA TYR A 69 12.18 -1.79 2.07
C TYR A 69 12.98 -2.56 3.11
N ASP A 70 12.37 -2.87 4.26
CA ASP A 70 13.03 -3.51 5.40
C ASP A 70 13.60 -4.90 5.05
N ASP A 71 12.84 -5.71 4.30
CA ASP A 71 13.22 -7.08 3.92
C ASP A 71 14.03 -7.13 2.61
N HIS A 72 14.41 -5.98 2.05
CA HIS A 72 15.14 -5.88 0.78
C HIS A 72 14.46 -6.66 -0.36
N ALA A 73 13.14 -6.50 -0.49
CA ALA A 73 12.33 -7.34 -1.37
C ALA A 73 12.77 -7.29 -2.85
N PRO A 74 12.57 -8.37 -3.63
CA PRO A 74 12.90 -8.36 -5.06
C PRO A 74 12.16 -7.27 -5.84
N LEU A 75 12.82 -6.69 -6.83
CA LEU A 75 12.26 -5.64 -7.70
C LEU A 75 10.88 -5.98 -8.30
N LYS A 76 10.64 -7.26 -8.63
CA LYS A 76 9.34 -7.70 -9.17
C LYS A 76 8.22 -7.55 -8.14
N VAL A 77 8.48 -7.89 -6.87
CA VAL A 77 7.51 -7.78 -5.77
C VAL A 77 7.19 -6.31 -5.51
N ARG A 78 8.22 -5.46 -5.44
CA ARG A 78 8.07 -4.00 -5.28
C ARG A 78 7.25 -3.37 -6.41
N LEU A 79 7.44 -3.85 -7.65
CA LEU A 79 6.69 -3.36 -8.80
C LEU A 79 5.21 -3.78 -8.75
N VAL A 80 4.90 -5.01 -8.33
CA VAL A 80 3.52 -5.44 -8.14
C VAL A 80 2.85 -4.58 -7.07
N HIS A 81 3.53 -4.33 -5.94
CA HIS A 81 3.03 -3.46 -4.87
C HIS A 81 2.69 -2.04 -5.37
N THR A 82 3.57 -1.40 -6.13
CA THR A 82 3.24 -0.06 -6.63
C THR A 82 2.24 -0.02 -7.77
N SER A 83 1.86 -1.18 -8.32
CA SER A 83 0.91 -1.25 -9.43
C SER A 83 -0.55 -1.13 -8.99
N MET A 84 -0.87 -1.42 -7.72
CA MET A 84 -2.25 -1.39 -7.23
C MET A 84 -2.63 -0.11 -6.48
N ASP A 85 -1.71 0.84 -6.29
CA ASP A 85 -2.01 2.10 -5.59
C ASP A 85 -3.20 2.85 -6.23
N ASP A 86 -3.20 2.98 -7.56
CA ASP A 86 -4.29 3.66 -8.29
C ASP A 86 -5.62 2.85 -8.24
N PRO A 87 -5.64 1.53 -8.52
CA PRO A 87 -6.84 0.70 -8.29
C PRO A 87 -7.41 0.77 -6.87
N ILE A 88 -6.55 0.70 -5.84
CA ILE A 88 -7.01 0.78 -4.45
C ILE A 88 -7.62 2.16 -4.17
N LEU A 89 -6.98 3.24 -4.64
CA LEU A 89 -7.49 4.59 -4.52
C LEU A 89 -8.88 4.76 -5.17
N GLU A 90 -9.12 4.12 -6.32
CA GLU A 90 -10.42 4.13 -7.00
C GLU A 90 -11.53 3.50 -6.14
N VAL A 91 -11.26 2.35 -5.51
CA VAL A 91 -12.19 1.68 -4.58
C VAL A 91 -12.46 2.56 -3.36
N TYR A 92 -11.43 3.24 -2.83
CA TYR A 92 -11.60 4.21 -1.74
C TYR A 92 -12.48 5.39 -2.13
N ASN A 93 -12.26 5.99 -3.30
CA ASN A 93 -13.04 7.14 -3.78
C ASN A 93 -14.53 6.80 -3.94
N THR A 94 -14.82 5.60 -4.47
CA THR A 94 -16.18 5.09 -4.60
C THR A 94 -16.82 4.90 -3.23
N SER A 95 -16.11 4.23 -2.32
CA SER A 95 -16.56 3.98 -0.94
C SER A 95 -16.77 5.29 -0.16
N TYR A 96 -15.90 6.29 -0.34
CA TYR A 96 -16.05 7.62 0.25
C TYR A 96 -17.34 8.29 -0.21
N THR A 97 -17.64 8.22 -1.51
CA THR A 97 -18.88 8.79 -2.06
C THR A 97 -20.12 8.13 -1.46
N MET A 98 -20.09 6.81 -1.26
CA MET A 98 -21.18 6.07 -0.60
C MET A 98 -21.34 6.44 0.88
N LEU A 99 -20.23 6.55 1.62
CA LEU A 99 -20.23 6.99 3.02
C LEU A 99 -20.80 8.40 3.16
N ARG A 100 -20.38 9.35 2.31
CA ARG A 100 -20.91 10.73 2.33
C ARG A 100 -22.41 10.76 2.11
N LYS A 101 -22.92 9.98 1.16
CA LYS A 101 -24.36 9.85 0.94
C LYS A 101 -25.10 9.32 2.18
N GLY A 102 -24.57 8.28 2.82
CA GLY A 102 -25.18 7.70 4.02
C GLY A 102 -25.16 8.66 5.23
N LEU A 103 -24.15 9.51 5.32
CA LEU A 103 -24.08 10.57 6.32
C LEU A 103 -25.09 11.69 6.03
N ASP A 104 -25.22 12.08 4.76
CA ASP A 104 -26.14 13.16 4.34
C ASP A 104 -27.62 12.75 4.49
N ASP A 105 -27.97 11.49 4.26
CA ASP A 105 -29.33 10.97 4.43
C ASP A 105 -29.65 10.43 5.84
N GLY A 106 -28.64 10.40 6.72
CA GLY A 106 -28.75 9.99 8.12
C GLY A 106 -28.84 8.47 8.34
N THR A 107 -28.59 7.66 7.32
CA THR A 107 -28.50 6.18 7.46
C THR A 107 -27.21 5.74 8.15
N VAL A 108 -26.17 6.58 8.11
CA VAL A 108 -24.90 6.40 8.83
C VAL A 108 -24.70 7.56 9.78
N VAL A 109 -24.15 7.28 10.96
CA VAL A 109 -23.83 8.29 11.97
C VAL A 109 -22.32 8.33 12.14
N TYR A 110 -21.77 9.53 12.30
CA TYR A 110 -20.36 9.69 12.66
C TYR A 110 -20.06 8.96 13.98
N PRO A 111 -18.85 8.39 14.13
CA PRO A 111 -18.39 7.95 15.42
C PRO A 111 -18.33 9.13 16.39
N PRO A 112 -18.30 8.87 17.71
CA PRO A 112 -18.02 9.92 18.69
C PRO A 112 -16.77 10.72 18.27
N PRO A 113 -16.72 12.03 18.57
CA PRO A 113 -15.53 12.84 18.30
C PRO A 113 -14.29 12.16 18.86
N ASN A 114 -13.17 12.26 18.14
CA ASN A 114 -11.91 11.72 18.68
C ASN A 114 -11.55 12.44 19.99
N GLU A 115 -10.64 11.83 20.76
CA GLU A 115 -10.14 12.43 22.00
C GLU A 115 -9.24 13.67 21.75
N ASN A 116 -8.91 13.94 20.49
CA ASN A 116 -7.90 14.89 20.05
C ASN A 116 -8.46 15.83 18.95
N PRO A 117 -9.46 16.68 19.27
CA PRO A 117 -10.26 17.41 18.28
C PRO A 117 -9.49 18.46 17.48
N ASP A 118 -8.30 18.84 17.95
CA ASP A 118 -7.42 19.82 17.30
C ASP A 118 -6.58 19.21 16.16
N TYR A 119 -6.63 17.89 15.97
CA TYR A 119 -5.86 17.20 14.93
C TYR A 119 -6.70 16.95 13.69
N CYS A 120 -6.09 17.09 12.51
CA CYS A 120 -6.72 16.66 11.27
C CYS A 120 -6.92 15.12 11.26
N ALA A 121 -7.83 14.62 10.42
CA ALA A 121 -8.16 13.19 10.33
C ALA A 121 -6.94 12.25 10.22
N CYS A 122 -5.90 12.64 9.47
CA CYS A 122 -4.68 11.86 9.37
C CYS A 122 -3.87 11.86 10.69
N CYS A 123 -3.74 13.02 11.34
CA CYS A 123 -2.99 13.14 12.60
C CYS A 123 -3.76 12.57 13.81
N SER A 124 -5.08 12.43 13.70
CA SER A 124 -5.90 11.75 14.69
C SER A 124 -5.93 10.23 14.53
N GLY A 125 -5.30 9.69 13.48
CA GLY A 125 -5.23 8.26 13.21
C GLY A 125 -6.48 7.68 12.55
N GLU A 126 -7.31 8.50 11.89
CA GLU A 126 -8.40 7.98 11.07
C GLU A 126 -7.83 7.15 9.91
N ALA A 127 -8.05 5.83 9.96
CA ALA A 127 -7.39 4.88 9.07
C ALA A 127 -7.51 5.28 7.59
N SER A 128 -8.69 5.64 7.10
CA SER A 128 -8.85 6.06 5.69
C SER A 128 -8.06 7.31 5.34
N ALA A 129 -7.97 8.29 6.24
CA ALA A 129 -7.20 9.50 6.00
C ALA A 129 -5.70 9.21 5.97
N THR A 130 -5.21 8.40 6.92
CA THR A 130 -3.81 7.93 6.96
C THR A 130 -3.48 7.10 5.71
N ILE A 131 -4.36 6.17 5.33
CA ILE A 131 -4.13 5.27 4.20
C ILE A 131 -3.98 6.06 2.90
N LEU A 132 -4.93 6.96 2.63
CA LEU A 132 -4.90 7.80 1.43
C LEU A 132 -3.73 8.79 1.44
N ALA A 133 -3.37 9.31 2.61
CA ALA A 133 -2.19 10.14 2.76
C ALA A 133 -0.88 9.37 2.60
N CYS A 134 -0.85 8.04 2.67
CA CYS A 134 0.41 7.30 2.57
C CYS A 134 0.59 6.57 1.23
N PHE A 135 -0.44 6.40 0.39
CA PHE A 135 -0.25 5.79 -0.95
C PHE A 135 0.75 6.56 -1.82
N HIS A 136 0.78 7.88 -1.74
CA HIS A 136 1.72 8.68 -2.53
C HIS A 136 3.17 8.54 -2.07
N GLU A 137 3.42 8.02 -0.87
CA GLU A 137 4.79 7.78 -0.39
C GLU A 137 5.45 6.61 -1.13
N ARG A 138 4.66 5.68 -1.69
CA ARG A 138 5.14 4.52 -2.49
C ARG A 138 6.31 3.80 -1.82
N GLN A 139 6.12 3.41 -0.56
CA GLN A 139 7.23 2.97 0.29
C GLN A 139 8.05 1.79 -0.29
N ALA A 140 7.43 0.93 -1.09
CA ALA A 140 8.12 -0.18 -1.76
C ALA A 140 9.22 0.26 -2.76
N LEU A 141 9.23 1.53 -3.18
CA LEU A 141 10.20 2.09 -4.12
C LEU A 141 11.42 2.72 -3.45
N TYR A 142 11.49 2.74 -2.12
CA TYR A 142 12.70 3.18 -1.42
C TYR A 142 13.75 2.08 -1.41
N PHE A 143 15.00 2.50 -1.47
CA PHE A 143 16.20 1.68 -1.40
C PHE A 143 17.17 2.33 -0.44
N THR A 144 18.02 1.52 0.19
CA THR A 144 19.23 2.06 0.82
C THR A 144 20.11 2.71 -0.25
N GLU A 145 21.01 3.62 0.17
CA GLU A 145 21.95 4.25 -0.76
C GLU A 145 22.84 3.23 -1.49
N GLU A 146 23.29 2.19 -0.78
CA GLU A 146 24.11 1.11 -1.35
C GLU A 146 23.32 0.32 -2.41
N GLU A 147 22.10 -0.10 -2.10
CA GLU A 147 21.25 -0.84 -3.05
C GLU A 147 20.97 -0.01 -4.30
N TYR A 148 20.58 1.26 -4.12
CA TYR A 148 20.28 2.15 -5.24
C TYR A 148 21.51 2.32 -6.15
N THR A 149 22.66 2.63 -5.56
CA THR A 149 23.92 2.81 -6.29
C THR A 149 24.33 1.52 -7.01
N SER A 150 24.09 0.35 -6.41
CA SER A 150 24.40 -0.94 -7.07
C SER A 150 23.56 -1.20 -8.33
N LEU A 151 22.33 -0.71 -8.37
CA LEU A 151 21.38 -0.96 -9.47
C LEU A 151 21.45 0.11 -10.58
N TRP A 152 21.69 1.36 -10.19
CA TRP A 152 21.58 2.51 -11.10
C TRP A 152 22.80 3.45 -11.07
N GLY A 153 23.78 3.23 -10.17
CA GLY A 153 24.92 4.13 -10.02
C GLY A 153 24.48 5.56 -9.71
N ASP A 154 25.06 6.53 -10.43
CA ASP A 154 24.79 7.96 -10.25
C ASP A 154 23.52 8.46 -10.97
N GLN A 155 22.63 7.58 -11.42
CA GLN A 155 21.41 8.01 -12.10
C GLN A 155 20.48 8.81 -11.17
N PRO A 156 19.81 9.87 -11.68
CA PRO A 156 18.86 10.66 -10.90
C PRO A 156 17.77 9.81 -10.25
N ASN A 157 17.48 10.09 -8.97
CA ASN A 157 16.40 9.45 -8.22
C ASN A 157 15.08 10.24 -8.34
N SER A 158 14.00 9.63 -7.86
CA SER A 158 12.64 10.23 -7.86
C SER A 158 12.27 10.89 -6.53
N GLY A 159 13.21 10.96 -5.60
CA GLY A 159 13.00 11.47 -4.26
C GLY A 159 13.90 10.80 -3.24
N GLN A 160 13.92 11.37 -2.06
CA GLN A 160 14.68 10.88 -0.92
C GLN A 160 13.86 11.08 0.34
N SER A 161 14.06 10.19 1.32
CA SER A 161 13.49 10.34 2.66
C SER A 161 14.57 10.16 3.71
N SER A 162 14.49 10.96 4.77
CA SER A 162 15.36 10.86 5.93
C SER A 162 14.52 10.66 7.18
N ARG A 163 14.93 9.72 8.05
CA ARG A 163 14.24 9.40 9.31
C ARG A 163 15.23 9.32 10.47
N GLY A 164 14.69 9.33 11.69
CA GLY A 164 15.47 9.17 12.92
C GLY A 164 16.37 10.36 13.23
N TRP A 165 15.88 11.60 13.08
CA TRP A 165 16.65 12.76 13.49
C TRP A 165 16.88 12.78 15.00
N THR A 166 18.13 13.01 15.40
CA THR A 166 18.51 13.30 16.78
C THR A 166 19.44 14.52 16.81
N GLU A 167 19.41 15.29 17.90
CA GLU A 167 20.33 16.43 18.08
C GLU A 167 21.81 16.02 18.03
N GLU A 168 22.12 14.80 18.48
CA GLU A 168 23.48 14.29 18.60
C GLU A 168 24.02 13.73 17.27
N ASN A 169 23.19 13.01 16.50
CA ASN A 169 23.66 12.26 15.32
C ASN A 169 23.09 12.78 14.00
N GLY A 170 22.23 13.82 14.02
CA GLY A 170 21.50 14.24 12.83
C GLY A 170 20.50 13.17 12.38
N TRP A 171 20.22 13.13 11.07
CA TRP A 171 19.34 12.11 10.48
C TRP A 171 20.05 10.75 10.45
N GLY A 172 19.47 9.74 11.11
CA GLY A 172 20.06 8.41 11.23
C GLY A 172 19.86 7.49 10.03
N GLU A 173 18.79 7.68 9.25
CA GLU A 173 18.46 6.85 8.10
C GLU A 173 18.21 7.72 6.86
N HIS A 174 18.81 7.32 5.74
CA HIS A 174 18.58 7.94 4.43
C HIS A 174 18.18 6.86 3.42
N SER A 175 17.08 7.11 2.73
CA SER A 175 16.52 6.20 1.73
C SER A 175 16.27 6.94 0.43
N ILE A 176 16.56 6.26 -0.68
CA ILE A 176 16.48 6.81 -2.04
C ILE A 176 15.32 6.16 -2.78
N ASN A 177 14.44 6.97 -3.34
CA ASN A 177 13.26 6.51 -4.07
C ASN A 177 13.59 6.33 -5.56
N ALA A 178 13.38 5.13 -6.09
CA ALA A 178 13.47 4.87 -7.54
C ALA A 178 12.13 5.09 -8.23
N SER A 179 12.14 5.61 -9.45
CA SER A 179 10.91 5.63 -10.26
C SER A 179 10.46 4.21 -10.60
N ARG A 180 9.16 4.03 -10.79
CA ARG A 180 8.59 2.82 -11.39
C ARG A 180 9.31 2.42 -12.68
N LYS A 181 9.60 3.40 -13.55
CA LYS A 181 10.33 3.21 -14.81
C LYS A 181 11.74 2.65 -14.58
N GLN A 182 12.48 3.15 -13.59
CA GLN A 182 13.81 2.65 -13.26
C GLN A 182 13.78 1.18 -12.81
N ILE A 183 12.75 0.76 -12.07
CA ILE A 183 12.54 -0.64 -11.68
C ILE A 183 12.22 -1.49 -12.91
N GLU A 184 11.28 -1.05 -13.76
CA GLU A 184 10.92 -1.75 -15.00
C GLU A 184 12.12 -1.94 -15.92
N GLU A 185 12.94 -0.90 -16.12
CA GLU A 185 14.17 -0.96 -16.91
C GLU A 185 15.23 -1.87 -16.28
N ALA A 186 15.37 -1.88 -14.94
CA ALA A 186 16.29 -2.78 -14.26
C ALA A 186 15.85 -4.25 -14.38
N LEU A 187 14.55 -4.52 -14.30
CA LEU A 187 14.00 -5.85 -14.55
C LEU A 187 14.20 -6.28 -16.01
N ALA A 188 14.05 -5.38 -16.98
CA ALA A 188 14.29 -5.68 -18.40
C ALA A 188 15.75 -5.93 -18.76
N ARG A 189 16.71 -5.45 -17.95
CA ARG A 189 18.15 -5.73 -18.09
C ARG A 189 18.54 -7.15 -17.66
N LYS A 190 17.88 -7.71 -16.63
CA LYS A 190 18.20 -9.04 -16.08
C LYS A 190 17.99 -10.24 -17.03
N PRO A 191 17.03 -10.25 -17.99
CA PRO A 191 16.94 -11.30 -19.02
C PRO A 191 18.19 -11.44 -19.90
N ALA A 192 18.97 -10.37 -20.09
CA ALA A 192 20.07 -10.35 -21.06
C ALA A 192 21.40 -10.93 -20.55
N MET A 193 21.53 -11.20 -19.23
CA MET A 193 22.77 -11.77 -18.66
C MET A 193 22.76 -13.31 -18.53
N GLY A 194 21.72 -13.98 -19.07
CA GLY A 194 21.56 -15.44 -19.02
C GLY A 194 22.22 -16.24 -20.15
N ILE A 195 22.94 -15.61 -21.08
CA ILE A 195 23.67 -16.32 -22.15
C ILE A 195 25.06 -15.69 -22.34
N SER A 196 25.92 -15.82 -21.33
CA SER A 196 27.35 -15.96 -21.62
C SER A 196 27.64 -17.44 -21.66
N SER A 197 27.34 -18.04 -22.82
CA SER A 197 27.74 -19.39 -23.16
C SER A 197 29.26 -19.43 -23.02
N MET A 198 29.75 -20.23 -22.08
CA MET A 198 31.13 -20.72 -22.14
C MET A 198 31.30 -21.46 -23.46
N LEU A 199 31.98 -20.83 -24.40
CA LEU A 199 32.68 -21.47 -25.52
C LEU A 199 34.05 -20.81 -25.62
#